data_AF-A0A3S4Q032-F1
#
_entry.id   AF-A0A3S4Q032-F1
#
_cell.length_a   1.000
_cell.length_b   1.000
_cell.length_c   1.000
_cell.angle_alpha   90.00
_cell.angle_beta   90.00
_cell.angle_gamma   90.00
#
_symmetry.space_group_name_H-M   'P 1'
#
loop_
_entity.id
_entity.type
_entity.pdbx_description
1 polymer ?
#
loop_
_entity_poly.entity_id
_entity_poly.type
_entity_poly.pdbx_seq_one_letter_code
_entity_poly.pdbx_strand_id
1 'polypeptide(L)'
;MLEYIDVSLQLNDFDKIDEYGVECNFHPNYEYSQLQVYEFNDQTGFAVEYQMTSNSELVDLTLQLEFLYNEDGYKLTSINVDPG
;
A
#
# COMPACT_ATOMS: atom_id res chain seq x y z
N MET A 1 6.60 -6.73 -10.06
CA MET A 1 6.46 -6.36 -8.63
C MET A 1 7.82 -6.01 -8.02
N LEU A 2 8.74 -6.97 -7.88
CA LEU A 2 10.07 -6.69 -7.26
C LEU A 2 10.92 -5.68 -8.05
N GLU A 3 10.89 -5.72 -9.40
CA GLU A 3 11.66 -4.77 -10.21
C GLU A 3 11.29 -3.29 -9.97
N TYR A 4 10.01 -2.98 -9.72
CA TYR A 4 9.58 -1.61 -9.44
C TYR A 4 10.04 -1.13 -8.05
N ILE A 5 10.08 -2.04 -7.08
CA ILE A 5 10.57 -1.76 -5.74
C ILE A 5 12.06 -1.45 -5.80
N ASP A 6 12.85 -2.31 -6.44
CA ASP A 6 14.30 -2.13 -6.54
C ASP A 6 14.66 -0.82 -7.29
N VAL A 7 13.96 -0.50 -8.38
CA VAL A 7 14.16 0.75 -9.12
C VAL A 7 13.78 1.97 -8.28
N SER A 8 12.63 1.95 -7.60
CA SER A 8 12.21 3.08 -6.76
C SER A 8 13.18 3.32 -5.61
N LEU A 9 13.62 2.26 -4.94
CA LEU A 9 14.63 2.35 -3.87
C LEU A 9 15.95 2.92 -4.38
N GLN A 10 16.45 2.45 -5.53
CA GLN A 10 17.68 2.98 -6.13
C GLN A 10 17.57 4.45 -6.55
N LEU A 11 16.43 4.87 -7.10
CA LEU A 11 16.23 6.26 -7.52
C LEU A 11 16.16 7.24 -6.33
N ASN A 12 15.72 6.76 -5.17
CA ASN A 12 15.53 7.57 -3.97
C ASN A 12 16.63 7.35 -2.90
N ASP A 13 17.71 6.62 -3.23
CA ASP A 13 18.83 6.30 -2.33
C ASP A 13 18.38 5.62 -1.03
N PHE A 14 17.45 4.67 -1.15
CA PHE A 14 16.89 3.91 -0.05
C PHE A 14 17.33 2.45 -0.09
N ASP A 15 17.53 1.86 1.08
CA ASP A 15 17.99 0.47 1.21
C ASP A 15 16.84 -0.55 1.16
N LYS A 16 15.67 -0.20 1.69
CA LYS A 16 14.51 -1.09 1.81
C LYS A 16 13.21 -0.32 2.04
N ILE A 17 12.09 -0.97 1.76
CA ILE A 17 10.77 -0.52 2.20
C ILE A 17 10.63 -0.77 3.72
N ASP A 18 9.95 0.14 4.41
CA ASP A 18 9.63 0.02 5.83
C ASP A 18 8.64 -1.13 6.09
N GLU A 19 8.70 -1.68 7.30
CA GLU A 19 7.69 -2.64 7.75
C GLU A 19 6.35 -1.95 8.00
N TYR A 20 5.25 -2.68 7.84
CA TYR A 20 3.92 -2.17 8.14
C TYR A 20 3.84 -1.64 9.59
N GLY A 21 3.33 -0.43 9.75
CA GLY A 21 3.13 0.22 11.04
C GLY A 21 4.28 1.10 11.52
N VAL A 22 5.37 1.22 10.74
CA VAL A 22 6.34 2.32 10.92
C VAL A 22 5.62 3.66 10.69
N GLU A 23 5.93 4.66 11.53
CA GLU A 23 5.33 5.98 11.44
C GLU A 23 5.72 6.66 10.12
N CYS A 24 4.74 7.24 9.42
CA CYS A 24 4.94 7.99 8.19
C CYS A 24 5.13 9.47 8.52
N ASN A 25 6.20 10.09 8.01
CA ASN A 25 6.52 11.50 8.22
C ASN A 25 5.76 12.45 7.28
N PHE A 26 4.95 11.92 6.35
CA PHE A 26 4.19 12.74 5.43
C PHE A 26 2.94 13.33 6.11
N HIS A 27 3.05 14.60 6.50
CA HIS A 27 2.02 15.36 7.19
C HIS A 27 1.56 16.56 6.35
N PRO A 28 0.74 16.34 5.30
CA PRO A 28 0.26 17.42 4.47
C PRO A 28 -0.78 18.28 5.20
N ASN A 29 -1.14 19.43 4.60
CA ASN A 29 -2.19 20.32 5.11
C ASN A 29 -3.61 19.91 4.71
N TYR A 30 -3.81 18.65 4.31
CA TYR A 30 -5.09 18.03 3.96
C TYR A 30 -5.23 16.69 4.69
N GLU A 31 -6.44 16.15 4.71
CA GLU A 31 -6.69 14.85 5.35
C GLU A 31 -5.98 13.74 4.58
N TYR A 32 -5.13 13.01 5.29
CA TYR A 32 -4.24 12.01 4.73
C TYR A 32 -4.28 10.74 5.58
N SER A 33 -4.38 9.60 4.92
CA SER A 33 -4.19 8.29 5.54
C SER A 33 -3.32 7.45 4.62
N GLN A 34 -2.25 6.89 5.18
CA GLN A 34 -1.37 5.96 4.48
C GLN A 34 -2.09 4.68 4.06
N LEU A 35 -3.10 4.27 4.85
CA LEU A 35 -3.94 3.11 4.60
C LEU A 35 -5.35 3.58 4.19
N GLN A 36 -5.79 3.16 3.01
CA GLN A 36 -7.13 3.42 2.50
C GLN A 36 -7.84 2.08 2.25
N VAL A 37 -9.12 2.03 2.57
CA VAL A 37 -9.96 0.83 2.42
C VAL A 37 -11.19 1.20 1.62
N TYR A 38 -11.48 0.43 0.57
CA TYR A 38 -12.58 0.66 -0.36
C TYR A 38 -13.47 -0.57 -0.43
N GLU A 39 -14.72 -0.45 0.02
CA GLU A 39 -15.71 -1.51 -0.17
C GLU A 39 -16.15 -1.60 -1.63
N PHE A 40 -16.28 -2.82 -2.15
CA PHE A 40 -16.81 -3.02 -3.50
C PHE A 40 -18.30 -2.72 -3.55
N ASN A 41 -18.76 -2.11 -4.65
CA ASN A 41 -20.17 -1.73 -4.82
C ASN A 41 -21.13 -2.93 -4.76
N ASP A 42 -20.66 -4.12 -5.13
CA ASP A 42 -21.43 -5.36 -5.08
C ASP A 42 -21.37 -6.07 -3.71
N GLN A 43 -20.68 -5.47 -2.73
CA GLN A 43 -20.49 -5.98 -1.37
C GLN A 43 -19.84 -7.38 -1.32
N THR A 44 -19.11 -7.76 -2.37
CA THR A 44 -18.42 -9.06 -2.41
C THR A 44 -17.09 -9.03 -1.66
N GLY A 45 -16.58 -7.86 -1.32
CA GLY A 45 -15.27 -7.68 -0.75
C GLY A 45 -14.84 -6.22 -0.66
N PHE A 46 -13.55 -6.02 -0.43
CA PHE A 46 -12.93 -4.71 -0.31
C PHE A 46 -11.51 -4.71 -0.87
N ALA A 47 -11.04 -3.54 -1.29
CA ALA A 47 -9.65 -3.28 -1.63
C ALA A 47 -8.97 -2.48 -0.52
N VAL A 48 -7.66 -2.68 -0.39
CA VAL A 48 -6.79 -1.92 0.49
C VAL A 48 -5.67 -1.33 -0.36
N GLU A 49 -5.44 -0.04 -0.19
CA GLU A 49 -4.27 0.64 -0.72
C GLU A 49 -3.40 1.14 0.43
N TYR A 50 -2.11 0.85 0.35
CA TYR A 50 -1.12 1.26 1.33
C TYR A 50 0.05 1.95 0.65
N GLN A 51 0.17 3.26 0.88
CA GLN A 51 1.29 4.04 0.34
C GLN A 51 2.56 3.70 1.12
N MET A 52 3.54 3.13 0.44
CA MET A 52 4.72 2.58 1.10
C MET A 52 5.70 3.68 1.49
N THR A 53 6.49 3.42 2.52
CA THR A 53 7.57 4.32 2.97
C THR A 53 8.91 3.61 3.00
N SER A 54 9.97 4.40 3.02
CA SER A 54 11.32 4.00 3.39
C SER A 54 11.92 5.07 4.28
N ASN A 55 12.48 4.68 5.43
CA ASN A 55 12.96 5.60 6.45
C ASN A 55 11.88 6.63 6.86
N SER A 56 10.63 6.17 6.98
CA SER A 56 9.44 6.99 7.27
C SER A 56 9.03 8.00 6.19
N GLU A 57 9.72 8.06 5.05
CA GLU A 57 9.39 8.94 3.93
C GLU A 57 8.64 8.18 2.83
N LEU A 58 7.70 8.84 2.15
CA LEU A 58 6.95 8.20 1.07
C LEU A 58 7.88 7.75 -0.06
N VAL A 59 7.70 6.52 -0.50
CA VAL A 59 8.17 6.07 -1.81
C VAL A 59 7.01 6.13 -2.79
N ASP A 60 7.31 6.42 -4.06
CA ASP A 60 6.30 6.56 -5.13
C ASP A 60 5.76 5.18 -5.57
N LEU A 61 5.28 4.41 -4.59
CA LEU A 61 4.79 3.05 -4.74
C LEU A 61 3.61 2.82 -3.78
N THR A 62 2.56 2.20 -4.31
CA THR A 62 1.37 1.83 -3.54
C THR A 62 1.20 0.31 -3.56
N LEU A 63 1.13 -0.31 -2.39
CA LEU A 63 0.72 -1.70 -2.26
C LEU A 63 -0.81 -1.78 -2.37
N GLN A 64 -1.30 -2.58 -3.31
CA GLN A 64 -2.73 -2.82 -3.54
C GLN A 64 -3.06 -4.27 -3.21
N LEU A 65 -4.07 -4.46 -2.37
CA LEU A 65 -4.59 -5.77 -1.97
C LEU A 65 -6.08 -5.83 -2.22
N GLU A 66 -6.58 -6.96 -2.71
CA GLU A 66 -8.01 -7.21 -2.84
C GLU A 66 -8.42 -8.41 -1.99
N PHE A 67 -9.52 -8.25 -1.28
CA PHE A 67 -10.10 -9.30 -0.44
C PHE A 67 -11.55 -9.54 -0.84
N LEU A 68 -11.93 -10.81 -0.96
CA LEU A 68 -13.34 -11.21 -1.11
C LEU A 68 -13.84 -11.83 0.19
N TYR A 69 -15.06 -11.48 0.58
CA TYR A 69 -15.75 -12.07 1.71
C TYR A 69 -16.05 -13.56 1.46
N ASN A 70 -16.00 -14.36 2.52
CA ASN A 70 -16.40 -15.77 2.52
C ASN A 70 -17.07 -16.10 3.87
N GLU A 71 -17.54 -17.35 4.03
CA GLU A 71 -18.25 -17.77 5.25
C GLU A 71 -17.42 -17.63 6.54
N ASP A 72 -16.08 -17.67 6.44
CA ASP A 72 -15.13 -17.60 7.55
C ASP A 72 -14.49 -16.20 7.72
N GLY A 73 -14.95 -15.19 6.97
CA GLY A 73 -14.38 -13.84 6.96
C GLY A 73 -14.04 -13.40 5.54
N TYR A 74 -12.76 -13.41 5.18
CA TYR A 74 -12.30 -12.96 3.86
C TYR A 74 -11.09 -13.74 3.37
N LYS A 75 -10.88 -13.70 2.06
CA LYS A 75 -9.72 -14.30 1.37
C LYS A 75 -9.04 -13.24 0.51
N LEU A 76 -7.73 -13.15 0.62
CA LEU A 76 -6.89 -12.36 -0.29
C LEU A 76 -6.95 -12.96 -1.70
N THR A 77 -7.30 -12.15 -2.70
CA THR A 77 -7.45 -12.55 -4.10
C THR A 77 -6.41 -11.94 -5.02
N SER A 78 -5.90 -10.76 -4.69
CA SER A 78 -4.90 -10.05 -5.51
C SER A 78 -3.89 -9.33 -4.63
N ILE A 79 -2.64 -9.27 -5.12
CA ILE A 79 -1.55 -8.47 -4.57
C ILE A 79 -0.86 -7.78 -5.74
N ASN A 80 -0.79 -6.45 -5.71
CA ASN A 80 -0.09 -5.65 -6.70
C ASN A 80 0.75 -4.55 -6.02
N VAL A 81 1.77 -4.07 -6.71
CA VAL A 81 2.49 -2.84 -6.36
C VAL A 81 2.43 -1.93 -7.56
N ASP A 82 1.77 -0.78 -7.40
CA ASP A 82 1.58 0.22 -8.44
C ASP A 82 2.60 1.36 -8.24
N PRO A 83 3.46 1.65 -9.23
CA PRO A 83 4.24 2.88 -9.22
C PRO A 83 3.33 4.08 -9.51
N GLY A 84 3.46 5.12 -8.68
CA GLY A 84 2.67 6.36 -8.81
C GLY A 84 2.99 7.22 -10.03
#